data_AF-A0AA38CPT3-F1
#
_entry.id   AF-A0AA38CPT3-F1
#
_cell.length_a   1.000
_cell.length_b   1.000
_cell.length_c   1.000
_cell.angle_alpha   90.00
_cell.angle_beta   90.00
_cell.angle_gamma   90.00
#
_symmetry.space_group_name_H-M   'P 1'
#
loop_
_entity.id
_entity.type
_entity.pdbx_description
1 polymer ?
#
loop_
_entity_poly.entity_id
_entity_poly.type
_entity_poly.pdbx_seq_one_letter_code
_entity_poly.pdbx_strand_id
1 'polypeptide(L)' 'MRGRAVQVPLVHRGLRVVTPRFLELAHEEGHVVHVWTINDPAQMHRLLDAGVDGLVTDVPALAAQVFRERGLDPSPTT' A
#
# COMPACT_ATOMS: atom_id res chain seq x y z
N MET A 1 14.52 -14.05 3.69
CA MET A 1 13.93 -13.96 2.34
C MET A 1 14.34 -12.63 1.72
N ARG A 2 14.55 -12.53 0.40
CA ARG A 2 14.70 -11.22 -0.27
C ARG A 2 13.31 -10.76 -0.72
N GLY A 3 12.62 -9.96 0.09
CA GLY A 3 11.35 -9.36 -0.29
C GLY A 3 11.57 -8.39 -1.45
N ARG A 4 10.91 -8.63 -2.61
CA ARG A 4 10.94 -7.71 -3.74
C ARG A 4 9.73 -6.81 -3.63
N ALA A 5 9.93 -5.54 -3.34
CA ALA A 5 8.85 -4.55 -3.27
C ALA A 5 8.81 -3.71 -4.55
N VAL A 6 7.62 -3.42 -5.05
CA VAL A 6 7.38 -2.35 -6.01
C VAL A 6 6.81 -1.16 -5.27
N GLN A 7 7.39 0.02 -5.50
CA GLN A 7 6.91 1.27 -4.90
C GLN A 7 6.41 2.20 -5.99
N VAL A 8 5.12 2.53 -5.95
CA VAL A 8 4.46 3.28 -7.03
C VAL A 8 3.61 4.43 -6.49
N PRO A 9 3.45 5.51 -7.25
CA PRO A 9 2.45 6.51 -6.91
C PRO A 9 1.04 5.97 -7.18
N LEU A 10 0.02 6.51 -6.50
CA LEU A 10 -1.37 6.16 -6.81
C LEU A 10 -1.76 6.54 -8.26
N VAL A 11 -1.28 7.70 -8.70
CA VAL A 11 -1.48 8.24 -10.06
C VAL A 11 -0.15 8.78 -10.58
N HIS A 12 0.20 8.46 -11.81
CA HIS A 12 1.36 9.02 -12.50
C HIS A 12 0.91 9.66 -13.82
N ARG A 13 1.17 10.96 -14.00
CA ARG A 13 0.81 11.72 -15.22
C ARG A 13 -0.66 11.55 -15.64
N GLY A 14 -1.58 11.53 -14.67
CA GLY A 14 -3.02 11.35 -14.91
C GLY A 14 -3.48 9.90 -15.06
N LEU A 15 -2.57 8.93 -15.09
CA LEU A 15 -2.90 7.50 -15.17
C LEU A 15 -2.91 6.90 -13.76
N ARG A 16 -4.00 6.21 -13.41
CA ARG A 16 -4.06 5.40 -12.18
C ARG A 16 -3.14 4.20 -12.34
N VAL A 17 -2.14 4.12 -11.47
CA VAL A 17 -1.14 3.02 -11.49
C VAL A 17 -1.67 1.82 -10.71
N VAL A 18 -2.20 2.08 -9.51
CA VAL A 18 -2.74 1.04 -8.63
C VAL A 18 -4.13 0.65 -9.11
N THR A 19 -4.22 -0.51 -9.74
CA THR A 19 -5.45 -1.13 -10.24
C THR A 19 -5.52 -2.59 -9.76
N PRO A 20 -6.71 -3.23 -9.70
CA PRO A 20 -6.82 -4.63 -9.29
C PRO A 20 -5.89 -5.55 -10.09
N ARG A 21 -5.89 -5.43 -11.43
CA ARG A 21 -5.00 -6.20 -12.31
C ARG A 21 -3.51 -5.98 -12.03
N PHE A 22 -3.12 -4.74 -11.70
CA PHE A 22 -1.73 -4.45 -11.34
C PHE A 22 -1.33 -5.15 -10.04
N LEU A 23 -2.21 -5.12 -9.03
CA LEU A 23 -1.97 -5.78 -7.76
C LEU A 23 -1.90 -7.30 -7.92
N GLU A 24 -2.86 -7.90 -8.64
CA GLU A 24 -2.86 -9.32 -8.97
C GLU A 24 -1.55 -9.77 -9.62
N LEU A 25 -1.11 -9.09 -10.68
CA LEU A 25 0.13 -9.43 -11.38
C LEU A 25 1.37 -9.24 -10.49
N ALA A 26 1.41 -8.19 -9.67
CA ALA A 26 2.53 -7.97 -8.76
C ALA A 26 2.60 -9.11 -7.73
N HIS A 27 1.47 -9.49 -7.15
CA HIS A 27 1.39 -10.58 -6.18
C HIS A 27 1.71 -11.95 -6.79
N GLU A 28 1.26 -12.23 -8.02
CA GLU A 28 1.61 -13.46 -8.77
C GLU A 28 3.12 -13.60 -8.99
N GLU A 29 3.83 -12.49 -9.21
CA GLU A 29 5.28 -12.43 -9.34
C GLU A 29 6.03 -12.41 -7.98
N GLY A 30 5.28 -12.50 -6.87
CA GLY A 30 5.83 -12.49 -5.51
C GLY A 30 6.31 -11.11 -5.05
N HIS A 31 5.78 -10.03 -5.64
CA HIS A 31 6.06 -8.67 -5.23
C HIS A 31 5.06 -8.15 -4.21
N VAL A 32 5.55 -7.50 -3.16
CA VAL A 32 4.70 -6.64 -2.31
C VAL A 32 4.60 -5.25 -2.94
N VAL A 33 3.44 -4.61 -2.79
CA VAL A 33 3.13 -3.32 -3.39
C VAL A 33 3.05 -2.25 -2.31
N HIS A 34 3.91 -1.24 -2.38
CA HIS A 34 3.80 -0.05 -1.54
C HIS A 34 3.36 1.16 -2.36
N VAL A 35 2.46 1.96 -1.81
CA VAL A 35 1.93 3.16 -2.47
C VAL A 35 2.32 4.41 -1.71
N TRP A 36 2.79 5.42 -2.45
CA TRP A 36 3.21 6.72 -1.91
C TRP A 36 2.53 7.89 -2.64
N THR A 37 2.35 9.07 -2.04
CA THR A 37 2.29 9.36 -0.59
C THR A 37 0.82 9.51 -0.22
N ILE A 38 0.35 8.76 0.78
CA ILE A 38 -1.08 8.69 1.14
C ILE A 38 -1.26 9.30 2.53
N ASN A 39 -1.96 10.43 2.59
CA ASN A 39 -2.15 11.18 3.84
C ASN A 39 -3.61 11.20 4.33
N ASP A 40 -4.56 10.70 3.53
CA ASP A 40 -5.99 10.65 3.86
C ASP A 40 -6.40 9.26 4.38
N PRO A 41 -6.95 9.13 5.61
CA PRO A 41 -7.36 7.84 6.19
C PRO A 41 -8.36 7.05 5.33
N ALA A 42 -9.32 7.74 4.71
CA ALA A 42 -10.30 7.07 3.87
C ALA A 42 -9.63 6.48 2.61
N GLN A 43 -8.60 7.13 2.08
CA GLN A 43 -7.77 6.59 1.01
C GLN A 43 -6.87 5.45 1.50
N MET A 44 -6.29 5.54 2.70
CA MET A 44 -5.51 4.45 3.30
C MET A 44 -6.35 3.18 3.40
N HIS A 45 -7.56 3.26 3.98
CA HIS A 45 -8.49 2.15 4.07
C HIS A 45 -8.81 1.54 2.70
N ARG A 46 -9.17 2.38 1.71
CA ARG A 46 -9.49 1.90 0.36
C ARG A 46 -8.32 1.21 -0.33
N LEU A 47 -7.10 1.66 -0.11
CA LEU A 47 -5.91 1.03 -0.71
C LEU A 47 -5.59 -0.30 -0.04
N LEU A 48 -5.70 -0.36 1.29
CA LEU A 48 -5.55 -1.60 2.04
C LEU A 48 -6.64 -2.62 1.64
N ASP A 49 -7.89 -2.18 1.43
CA ASP A 49 -8.98 -3.03 0.91
C ASP A 49 -8.69 -3.55 -0.51
N ALA A 50 -8.00 -2.75 -1.32
CA ALA A 50 -7.63 -3.14 -2.67
C ALA A 50 -6.50 -4.20 -2.70
N GLY A 51 -5.81 -4.44 -1.58
CA GLY A 51 -4.67 -5.36 -1.49
C GLY A 51 -3.31 -4.69 -1.55
N VAL A 52 -3.21 -3.38 -1.30
CA VAL A 52 -1.91 -2.73 -1.11
C VAL A 52 -1.28 -3.21 0.19
N ASP A 53 -0.02 -3.65 0.14
CA ASP A 53 0.70 -4.23 1.28
C ASP A 53 1.30 -3.16 2.19
N GLY A 54 1.64 -1.99 1.65
CA GLY A 54 2.30 -0.93 2.40
C GLY A 54 1.91 0.48 1.95
N LEU A 55 1.89 1.40 2.90
CA LEU A 55 1.60 2.81 2.65
C LEU A 55 2.79 3.65 3.10
N VAL A 56 3.22 4.55 2.22
CA VAL A 56 4.16 5.62 2.57
C VAL A 56 3.34 6.88 2.81
N THR A 57 3.59 7.53 3.93
CA THR A 57 2.78 8.66 4.42
C THR A 57 3.65 9.69 5.13
N ASP A 58 3.22 10.95 5.07
CA ASP A 58 3.79 12.03 5.89
C ASP A 58 3.15 12.08 7.29
N VAL A 59 2.07 11.30 7.51
CA VAL A 59 1.30 11.26 8.77
C VAL A 59 1.35 9.85 9.40
N PRO A 60 2.53 9.39 9.86
CA PRO A 60 2.73 8.01 10.31
C PRO A 60 1.86 7.63 11.52
N ALA A 61 1.56 8.58 12.42
CA ALA A 61 0.66 8.32 13.55
C ALA A 61 -0.75 7.93 13.10
N LEU A 62 -1.24 8.56 12.03
CA LEU A 62 -2.55 8.30 11.45
C LEU A 62 -2.59 6.96 10.71
N ALA A 63 -1.55 6.65 9.94
CA ALA A 63 -1.42 5.32 9.32
C ALA A 63 -1.34 4.21 10.37
N ALA A 64 -0.58 4.41 11.45
CA ALA A 64 -0.52 3.44 12.54
C ALA A 64 -1.88 3.22 13.22
N GLN A 65 -2.72 4.25 13.34
CA GLN A 65 -4.09 4.10 13.80
C GLN A 65 -4.92 3.26 12.84
N VAL A 66 -4.89 3.57 11.54
CA VAL A 66 -5.61 2.81 10.50
C VAL A 66 -5.21 1.33 10.49
N PHE A 67 -3.92 1.02 10.63
CA PHE A 67 -3.42 -0.36 10.70
C PHE A 67 -3.94 -1.07 11.95
N ARG A 68 -3.88 -0.44 13.12
CA ARG A 68 -4.41 -1.00 14.38
C ARG A 68 -5.92 -1.27 14.31
N GLU A 69 -6.69 -0.33 13.76
CA GLU A 69 -8.14 -0.48 13.57
C GLU A 69 -8.50 -1.69 12.69
N ARG A 70 -7.59 -2.07 11.78
CA ARG A 70 -7.74 -3.23 10.89
C ARG A 70 -7.12 -4.51 11.44
N GLY A 71 -6.49 -4.48 12.61
CA GLY A 71 -5.74 -5.62 13.14
C GLY A 71 -4.53 -6.00 12.29
N LEU A 72 -4.02 -5.07 11.47
CA LEU A 72 -2.82 -5.26 10.65
C LEU A 72 -1.57 -4.83 11.43
N ASP A 73 -0.47 -5.56 11.27
CA ASP A 73 0.83 -5.17 11.83
C ASP A 73 1.49 -4.12 10.92
N PRO A 74 1.79 -2.90 11.41
CA PRO A 74 2.51 -1.89 10.64
C PRO A 74 4.02 -2.16 10.56
N SER A 75 4.53 -3.18 11.25
CA SER A 75 5.94 -3.57 11.21
C SER A 75 6.29 -4.17 9.85
N PRO A 76 7.48 -3.89 9.29
CA PRO A 76 7.91 -4.51 8.05
C PRO A 76 7.89 -6.04 8.19
N THR A 77 7.15 -6.72 7.31
CA THR A 77 7.11 -8.18 7.25
C THR A 77 8.55 -8.69 7.02
N THR A 78 9.07 -9.46 7.99
CA THR A 78 10.45 -10.01 7.98
C THR A 78 10.52 -11.31 7.17
#